data_AF-A0A969WUE2-F1
#
_entry.id   AF-A0A969WUE2-F1
#
_cell.length_a   1.000
_cell.length_b   1.000
_cell.length_c   1.000
_cell.angle_alpha   90.00
_cell.angle_beta   90.00
_cell.angle_gamma   90.00
#
_symmetry.space_group_name_H-M   'P 1'
#
loop_
_entity.id
_entity.type
_entity.pdbx_description
1 polymer ?
#
loop_
_entity_poly.entity_id
_entity_poly.type
_entity_poly.pdbx_seq_one_letter_code
_entity_poly.pdbx_strand_id
1 'polypeptide(L)'
;HNIRRYGFHGTSHRYVSKRVCEFLDVPYDSQRIITAHIGNGASTAAIKNGESIDTSMGMNPIEGLMMGTRSGDIDPGVISYVMEKEHLGTQQISALLNKFSGVLGISGVSSDMREIEDAVERGEERAILALKMYNYRIKKYVGSFTAVLGGLDILVFTGGVGENMPIMRKAVCDNMEYMGIELDDELNDATYSREAVISKPTSKVKVVVIPTDEELTIAQDTAMILKQEEVSS
;
A
#
# COMPACT_ATOMS: atom_id res chain seq x y z
N HIS A 1 -27.60 -2.79 -7.86
CA HIS A 1 -26.70 -3.00 -6.71
C HIS A 1 -25.37 -2.23 -6.80
N ASN A 2 -25.04 -1.52 -7.90
CA ASN A 2 -23.82 -0.69 -8.01
C ASN A 2 -22.51 -1.39 -7.60
N ILE A 3 -22.39 -2.69 -7.91
CA ILE A 3 -21.22 -3.50 -7.58
C ILE A 3 -20.11 -3.14 -8.56
N ARG A 4 -19.05 -2.52 -8.04
CA ARG A 4 -17.86 -2.10 -8.77
C ARG A 4 -16.70 -1.89 -7.80
N ARG A 5 -15.49 -1.73 -8.35
CA ARG A 5 -14.38 -1.18 -7.60
C ARG A 5 -14.68 0.27 -7.20
N TYR A 6 -14.51 0.57 -5.92
CA TYR A 6 -14.55 1.91 -5.35
C TYR A 6 -13.14 2.36 -4.93
N GLY A 7 -12.43 1.51 -4.18
CA GLY A 7 -11.15 1.86 -3.59
C GLY A 7 -11.27 2.63 -2.28
N PHE A 8 -10.21 2.59 -1.48
CA PHE A 8 -10.11 3.26 -0.17
C PHE A 8 -8.69 3.81 0.03
N HIS A 9 -8.47 4.51 1.13
CA HIS A 9 -7.30 5.37 1.37
C HIS A 9 -7.18 6.52 0.34
N GLY A 10 -8.31 6.96 -0.23
CA GLY A 10 -8.33 8.00 -1.26
C GLY A 10 -7.72 9.33 -0.79
N THR A 11 -8.01 9.74 0.44
CA THR A 11 -7.43 10.94 1.06
C THR A 11 -5.90 10.83 1.17
N SER A 12 -5.40 9.71 1.70
CA SER A 12 -3.96 9.46 1.79
C SER A 12 -3.29 9.41 0.43
N HIS A 13 -3.81 8.60 -0.52
CA HIS A 13 -3.26 8.48 -1.87
C HIS A 13 -3.18 9.83 -2.59
N ARG A 14 -4.25 10.64 -2.49
CA ARG A 14 -4.30 11.99 -3.06
C ARG A 14 -3.28 12.93 -2.41
N TYR A 15 -3.13 12.86 -1.09
CA TYR A 15 -2.16 13.68 -0.37
C TYR A 15 -0.73 13.33 -0.79
N VAL A 16 -0.35 12.05 -0.69
CA VAL A 16 1.05 11.66 -0.92
C VAL A 16 1.46 11.73 -2.40
N SER A 17 0.53 11.54 -3.34
CA SER A 17 0.83 11.69 -4.78
C SER A 17 1.13 13.14 -5.15
N LYS A 18 0.42 14.09 -4.54
CA LYS A 18 0.69 15.52 -4.72
C LYS A 18 1.94 15.95 -3.98
N ARG A 19 2.06 15.56 -2.71
CA ARG A 19 3.17 15.94 -1.84
C ARG A 19 4.52 15.46 -2.36
N VAL A 20 4.60 14.25 -2.92
CA VAL A 20 5.86 13.75 -3.51
C VAL A 20 6.31 14.60 -4.69
N CYS A 21 5.38 15.14 -5.49
CA CYS A 21 5.72 15.99 -6.63
C CYS A 21 6.24 17.36 -6.18
N GLU A 22 5.65 17.93 -5.13
CA GLU A 22 6.15 19.14 -4.47
C GLU A 22 7.55 18.91 -3.88
N PHE A 23 7.75 17.77 -3.21
CA PHE A 23 9.03 17.41 -2.59
C PHE A 23 10.16 17.21 -3.62
N LEU A 24 9.84 16.60 -4.77
CA LEU A 24 10.79 16.36 -5.86
C LEU A 24 10.93 17.54 -6.83
N ASP A 25 10.14 18.60 -6.66
CA ASP A 25 10.04 19.74 -7.59
C ASP A 25 9.72 19.31 -9.04
N VAL A 26 8.69 18.47 -9.21
CA VAL A 26 8.22 17.98 -10.51
C VAL A 26 6.73 18.26 -10.75
N PRO A 27 6.29 18.43 -12.01
CA PRO A 27 4.90 18.76 -12.30
C PRO A 27 3.96 17.54 -12.14
N TYR A 28 3.03 17.61 -11.19
CA TYR A 28 2.08 16.55 -10.84
C TYR A 28 1.33 15.96 -12.05
N ASP A 29 0.86 16.84 -12.95
CA ASP A 29 0.01 16.48 -14.10
C ASP A 29 0.77 15.82 -15.26
N SER A 30 2.05 15.45 -15.05
CA SER A 30 2.90 14.79 -16.04
C SER A 30 3.55 13.49 -15.52
N GLN A 31 3.23 13.09 -14.29
CA GLN A 31 3.87 11.94 -13.65
C GLN A 31 3.01 10.67 -13.71
N ARG A 32 3.69 9.53 -13.79
CA ARG A 32 3.15 8.19 -13.49
C ARG A 32 3.63 7.79 -12.12
N ILE A 33 2.71 7.73 -11.16
CA ILE A 33 3.00 7.53 -9.75
C ILE A 33 2.30 6.27 -9.28
N ILE A 34 3.01 5.45 -8.50
CA ILE A 34 2.39 4.43 -7.66
C ILE A 34 2.53 4.87 -6.22
N THR A 35 1.41 4.97 -5.52
CA THR A 35 1.40 5.18 -4.07
C THR A 35 1.10 3.86 -3.38
N ALA A 36 1.95 3.47 -2.45
CA ALA A 36 1.81 2.29 -1.60
C ALA A 36 1.52 2.75 -0.17
N HIS A 37 0.23 2.83 0.18
CA HIS A 37 -0.21 3.07 1.55
C HIS A 37 -0.20 1.74 2.29
N ILE A 38 0.82 1.52 3.09
CA ILE A 38 1.09 0.25 3.77
C ILE A 38 0.97 0.47 5.29
N GLY A 39 -0.16 0.07 5.85
CA GLY A 39 -0.41 0.03 7.29
C GLY A 39 -1.09 -1.28 7.68
N ASN A 40 -1.85 -1.29 8.78
CA ASN A 40 -2.65 -2.46 9.16
C ASN A 40 -3.74 -2.78 8.12
N GLY A 41 -4.32 -1.73 7.51
CA GLY A 41 -4.95 -1.79 6.20
C GLY A 41 -3.94 -1.30 5.16
N ALA A 42 -3.90 -1.95 4.00
CA ALA A 42 -2.93 -1.60 2.96
C ALA A 42 -3.60 -1.53 1.58
N SER A 43 -3.29 -0.49 0.81
CA SER A 43 -3.68 -0.42 -0.60
C SER A 43 -2.63 0.29 -1.44
N THR A 44 -2.60 -0.06 -2.73
CA THR A 44 -1.85 0.71 -3.74
C THR A 44 -2.82 1.50 -4.61
N ALA A 45 -2.36 2.61 -5.18
CA ALA A 45 -3.04 3.30 -6.27
C ALA A 45 -2.07 3.61 -7.41
N ALA A 46 -2.59 3.58 -8.64
CA ALA A 46 -1.90 4.01 -9.84
C ALA A 46 -2.45 5.39 -10.23
N ILE A 47 -1.59 6.40 -10.23
CA ILE A 47 -1.93 7.79 -10.53
C ILE A 47 -1.21 8.19 -11.81
N LYS A 48 -1.96 8.71 -12.78
CA LYS A 48 -1.44 9.20 -14.06
C LYS A 48 -1.91 10.63 -14.26
N ASN A 49 -0.97 11.55 -14.45
CA ASN A 49 -1.27 12.95 -14.70
C ASN A 49 -2.22 13.55 -13.66
N GLY A 50 -1.95 13.23 -12.39
CA GLY A 50 -2.73 13.70 -11.25
C GLY A 50 -4.04 12.95 -10.94
N GLU A 51 -4.46 12.02 -11.80
CA GLU A 51 -5.71 11.26 -11.64
C GLU A 51 -5.46 9.80 -11.26
N SER A 52 -6.22 9.29 -10.28
CA SER A 52 -6.19 7.86 -9.92
C SER A 52 -6.89 7.04 -11.01
N ILE A 53 -6.14 6.18 -11.70
CA ILE A 53 -6.66 5.33 -12.78
C ILE A 53 -6.88 3.87 -12.35
N ASP A 54 -6.26 3.44 -11.25
CA ASP A 54 -6.47 2.10 -10.66
C ASP A 54 -6.13 2.10 -9.15
N THR A 55 -6.68 1.14 -8.40
CA THR A 55 -6.41 0.95 -6.97
C THR A 55 -6.66 -0.49 -6.54
N SER A 56 -5.87 -0.99 -5.59
CA SER A 56 -5.89 -2.42 -5.23
C SER A 56 -7.18 -2.84 -4.51
N MET A 57 -7.72 -1.97 -3.65
CA MET A 57 -8.96 -2.28 -2.94
C MET A 57 -10.18 -2.17 -3.84
N GLY A 58 -11.18 -2.98 -3.52
CA GLY A 58 -12.30 -3.29 -4.39
C GLY A 58 -13.56 -2.51 -4.10
N MET A 59 -14.67 -3.24 -4.14
CA MET A 59 -15.95 -2.80 -3.58
C MET A 59 -15.85 -2.59 -2.06
N ASN A 60 -15.00 -3.38 -1.40
CA ASN A 60 -14.74 -3.31 0.03
C ASN A 60 -13.22 -3.34 0.28
N PRO A 61 -12.78 -3.06 1.52
CA PRO A 61 -11.35 -2.97 1.84
C PRO A 61 -10.59 -4.32 1.90
N ILE A 62 -11.18 -5.44 1.46
CA ILE A 62 -10.54 -6.76 1.54
C ILE A 62 -9.68 -7.09 0.32
N GLU A 63 -10.04 -6.58 -0.86
CA GLU A 63 -9.38 -6.91 -2.12
C GLU A 63 -7.97 -6.32 -2.18
N GLY A 64 -7.08 -7.01 -2.86
CA GLY A 64 -5.74 -6.58 -3.16
C GLY A 64 -4.69 -7.13 -2.22
N LEU A 65 -4.03 -6.24 -1.48
CA LEU A 65 -2.89 -6.61 -0.66
C LEU A 65 -3.28 -7.55 0.47
N MET A 66 -2.37 -8.46 0.82
CA MET A 66 -2.43 -9.13 2.12
C MET A 66 -2.22 -8.06 3.19
N MET A 67 -3.03 -8.05 4.24
CA MET A 67 -2.97 -7.02 5.30
C MET A 67 -2.76 -7.68 6.66
N GLY A 68 -2.84 -6.91 7.75
CA GLY A 68 -2.63 -7.46 9.10
C GLY A 68 -3.57 -8.63 9.42
N THR A 69 -4.87 -8.45 9.23
CA THR A 69 -5.90 -9.48 9.48
C THR A 69 -6.75 -9.85 8.26
N ARG A 70 -6.63 -9.09 7.16
CA ARG A 70 -7.42 -9.29 5.94
C ARG A 70 -6.65 -10.13 4.94
N SER A 71 -7.37 -11.02 4.24
CA SER A 71 -6.78 -11.98 3.30
C SER A 71 -6.05 -11.34 2.13
N GLY A 72 -6.55 -10.20 1.62
CA GLY A 72 -6.20 -9.75 0.28
C GLY A 72 -6.81 -10.66 -0.78
N ASP A 73 -6.21 -10.65 -1.96
CA ASP A 73 -6.63 -11.48 -3.09
C ASP A 73 -6.46 -12.98 -2.81
N ILE A 74 -7.57 -13.69 -3.00
CA ILE A 74 -7.66 -15.16 -2.94
C ILE A 74 -8.48 -15.67 -4.13
N ASP A 75 -8.34 -16.96 -4.42
CA ASP A 75 -9.21 -17.64 -5.38
C ASP A 75 -10.67 -17.64 -4.88
N PRO A 76 -11.63 -17.08 -5.64
CA PRO A 76 -13.05 -17.12 -5.26
C PRO A 76 -13.60 -18.53 -5.01
N GLY A 77 -13.07 -19.55 -5.69
CA GLY A 77 -13.49 -20.95 -5.50
C GLY A 77 -13.15 -21.50 -4.12
N VAL A 78 -12.07 -21.02 -3.50
CA VAL A 78 -11.68 -21.42 -2.13
C VAL A 78 -12.72 -21.00 -1.10
N ILE A 79 -13.42 -19.88 -1.33
CA ILE A 79 -14.44 -19.37 -0.41
C ILE A 79 -15.57 -20.41 -0.27
N SER A 80 -16.17 -20.84 -1.39
CA SER A 80 -17.23 -21.84 -1.39
C SER A 80 -16.75 -23.17 -0.83
N TYR A 81 -15.55 -23.61 -1.20
CA TYR A 81 -14.97 -24.85 -0.70
C TYR A 81 -14.83 -24.85 0.83
N VAL A 82 -14.27 -23.79 1.41
CA VAL A 82 -14.10 -23.66 2.86
C VAL A 82 -15.46 -23.57 3.57
N MET A 83 -16.41 -22.82 3.01
CA MET A 83 -17.77 -22.74 3.56
C MET A 83 -18.43 -24.12 3.64
N GLU A 84 -18.30 -24.94 2.60
CA GLU A 84 -18.87 -26.29 2.57
C GLU A 84 -18.17 -27.24 3.54
N LYS A 85 -16.83 -27.22 3.60
CA LYS A 85 -16.04 -28.14 4.43
C LYS A 85 -16.11 -27.83 5.92
N GLU A 86 -16.11 -26.56 6.27
CA GLU A 86 -16.11 -26.09 7.66
C GLU A 86 -17.51 -25.68 8.13
N HIS A 87 -18.54 -25.92 7.31
CA HIS A 87 -19.95 -25.58 7.58
C HIS A 87 -20.15 -24.11 7.99
N LEU A 88 -19.46 -23.19 7.31
CA LEU A 88 -19.50 -21.76 7.61
C LEU A 88 -20.61 -21.05 6.83
N GLY A 89 -21.40 -20.26 7.54
CA GLY A 89 -22.30 -19.27 6.95
C GLY A 89 -21.57 -18.04 6.41
N THR A 90 -22.31 -17.17 5.72
CA THR A 90 -21.76 -15.96 5.06
C THR A 90 -21.11 -14.97 6.03
N GLN A 91 -21.63 -14.84 7.25
CA GLN A 91 -21.04 -13.97 8.27
C GLN A 91 -19.73 -14.56 8.82
N GLN A 92 -19.66 -15.87 8.98
CA GLN A 92 -18.47 -16.55 9.51
C GLN A 92 -17.31 -16.51 8.51
N ILE A 93 -17.58 -16.77 7.23
CA ILE A 93 -16.54 -16.66 6.19
C ILE A 93 -16.08 -15.20 6.03
N SER A 94 -16.99 -14.23 6.12
CA SER A 94 -16.64 -12.81 6.11
C SER A 94 -15.73 -12.43 7.29
N ALA A 95 -16.04 -12.94 8.49
CA ALA A 95 -15.19 -12.75 9.66
C ALA A 95 -13.82 -13.42 9.50
N LEU A 96 -13.77 -14.65 8.97
CA LEU A 96 -12.53 -15.37 8.68
C LEU A 96 -11.62 -14.54 7.77
N LEU A 97 -12.17 -14.04 6.65
CA LEU A 97 -11.42 -13.28 5.66
C LEU A 97 -10.98 -11.89 6.15
N ASN A 98 -11.75 -11.25 7.02
CA ASN A 98 -11.45 -9.89 7.50
C ASN A 98 -10.63 -9.81 8.80
N LYS A 99 -10.78 -10.80 9.69
CA LYS A 99 -10.28 -10.72 11.08
C LYS A 99 -9.28 -11.81 11.44
N PHE A 100 -9.29 -12.95 10.74
CA PHE A 100 -8.50 -14.13 11.10
C PHE A 100 -7.60 -14.61 9.95
N SER A 101 -7.39 -13.76 8.95
CA SER A 101 -6.55 -14.03 7.77
C SER A 101 -5.32 -13.13 7.77
N GLY A 102 -4.73 -12.88 6.59
CA GLY A 102 -3.62 -11.96 6.44
C GLY A 102 -2.36 -12.43 7.14
N VAL A 103 -1.55 -11.48 7.58
CA VAL A 103 -0.31 -11.74 8.33
C VAL A 103 -0.60 -12.50 9.62
N LEU A 104 -1.68 -12.16 10.33
CA LEU A 104 -2.11 -12.87 11.54
C LEU A 104 -2.42 -14.34 11.26
N GLY A 105 -3.22 -14.63 10.25
CA GLY A 105 -3.62 -16.01 9.92
C GLY A 105 -2.44 -16.89 9.50
N ILE A 106 -1.49 -16.34 8.74
CA ILE A 106 -0.30 -17.09 8.29
C ILE A 106 0.71 -17.25 9.43
N SER A 107 1.05 -16.17 10.13
CA SER A 107 2.05 -16.22 11.21
C SER A 107 1.56 -17.00 12.43
N GLY A 108 0.29 -16.81 12.80
CA GLY A 108 -0.23 -17.23 14.11
C GLY A 108 0.33 -16.42 15.28
N VAL A 109 1.03 -15.32 15.02
CA VAL A 109 1.71 -14.48 16.02
C VAL A 109 0.88 -13.22 16.28
N SER A 110 0.82 -12.33 15.29
CA SER A 110 0.21 -11.00 15.43
C SER A 110 -0.20 -10.42 14.08
N SER A 111 -1.02 -9.38 14.12
CA SER A 111 -1.26 -8.50 12.97
C SER A 111 -0.34 -7.26 12.95
N ASP A 112 0.40 -7.01 14.04
CA ASP A 112 1.36 -5.90 14.12
C ASP A 112 2.68 -6.30 13.45
N MET A 113 3.11 -5.53 12.45
CA MET A 113 4.32 -5.85 11.69
C MET A 113 5.60 -5.76 12.53
N ARG A 114 5.62 -4.97 13.62
CA ARG A 114 6.78 -4.90 14.53
C ARG A 114 6.97 -6.21 15.28
N GLU A 115 5.89 -6.77 15.80
CA GLU A 115 5.92 -8.09 16.46
C GLU A 115 6.29 -9.21 15.49
N ILE A 116 5.94 -9.05 14.20
CA ILE A 116 6.33 -9.98 13.13
C ILE A 116 7.81 -9.84 12.79
N GLU A 117 8.37 -8.63 12.74
CA GLU A 117 9.82 -8.42 12.60
C GLU A 117 10.58 -9.09 13.73
N ASP A 118 10.18 -8.87 14.99
CA ASP A 118 10.80 -9.50 16.14
C ASP A 118 10.73 -11.05 16.05
N ALA A 119 9.60 -11.60 15.58
CA ALA A 119 9.44 -13.04 15.36
C ALA A 119 10.32 -13.58 14.22
N VAL A 120 10.50 -12.80 13.15
CA VAL A 120 11.41 -13.11 12.05
C VAL A 120 12.86 -13.14 12.53
N GLU A 121 13.27 -12.17 13.36
CA GLU A 121 14.60 -12.12 13.96
C GLU A 121 14.87 -13.32 14.88
N ARG A 122 13.83 -13.78 15.60
CA ARG A 122 13.89 -15.03 16.39
C ARG A 122 13.89 -16.31 15.55
N GLY A 123 13.74 -16.20 14.23
CA GLY A 123 13.74 -17.34 13.31
C GLY A 123 12.41 -18.11 13.24
N GLU A 124 11.30 -17.50 13.62
CA GLU A 124 9.98 -18.16 13.59
C GLU A 124 9.50 -18.37 12.14
N GLU A 125 9.47 -19.62 11.68
CA GLU A 125 9.22 -19.98 10.28
C GLU A 125 7.92 -19.41 9.71
N ARG A 126 6.85 -19.42 10.50
CA ARG A 126 5.54 -18.89 10.07
C ARG A 126 5.52 -17.37 9.95
N ALA A 127 6.26 -16.65 10.81
CA ALA A 127 6.42 -15.20 10.70
C ALA A 127 7.24 -14.84 9.45
N ILE A 128 8.32 -15.59 9.18
CA ILE A 128 9.13 -15.45 7.96
C ILE A 128 8.26 -15.68 6.71
N LEU A 129 7.43 -16.72 6.71
CA LEU A 129 6.51 -16.99 5.60
C LEU A 129 5.50 -15.86 5.42
N ALA A 130 4.88 -15.39 6.51
CA ALA A 130 3.91 -14.30 6.47
C ALA A 130 4.51 -13.02 5.88
N LEU A 131 5.69 -12.61 6.34
CA LEU A 131 6.39 -11.43 5.82
C LEU A 131 6.76 -11.59 4.34
N LYS A 132 7.24 -12.77 3.93
CA LYS A 132 7.54 -13.05 2.50
C LYS A 132 6.29 -12.93 1.64
N MET A 133 5.16 -13.51 2.05
CA MET A 133 3.89 -13.43 1.33
C MET A 133 3.36 -11.99 1.24
N TYR A 134 3.48 -11.24 2.34
CA TYR A 134 3.11 -9.83 2.44
C TYR A 134 3.90 -8.97 1.44
N ASN A 135 5.23 -9.02 1.51
CA ASN A 135 6.12 -8.27 0.62
C ASN A 135 5.92 -8.65 -0.85
N TYR A 136 5.77 -9.96 -1.13
CA TYR A 136 5.52 -10.47 -2.48
C TYR A 136 4.23 -9.91 -3.08
N ARG A 137 3.16 -9.80 -2.29
CA ARG A 137 1.88 -9.24 -2.77
C ARG A 137 2.01 -7.77 -3.14
N ILE A 138 2.72 -6.98 -2.33
CA ILE A 138 2.98 -5.56 -2.59
C ILE A 138 3.82 -5.43 -3.87
N LYS A 139 4.91 -6.20 -3.99
CA LYS A 139 5.76 -6.27 -5.19
C LYS A 139 4.96 -6.58 -6.46
N LYS A 140 4.04 -7.56 -6.41
CA LYS A 140 3.16 -7.87 -7.55
C LYS A 140 2.29 -6.67 -7.96
N TYR A 141 1.76 -5.93 -7.01
CA TYR A 141 0.92 -4.76 -7.30
C TYR A 141 1.74 -3.60 -7.89
N VAL A 142 2.96 -3.36 -7.41
CA VAL A 142 3.89 -2.40 -8.03
C VAL A 142 4.16 -2.79 -9.48
N GLY A 143 4.45 -4.07 -9.76
CA GLY A 143 4.63 -4.58 -11.12
C GLY A 143 3.39 -4.38 -12.00
N SER A 144 2.22 -4.79 -11.50
CA SER A 144 0.95 -4.69 -12.21
C SER A 144 0.61 -3.23 -12.55
N PHE A 145 0.74 -2.32 -11.59
CA PHE A 145 0.41 -0.92 -11.80
C PHE A 145 1.44 -0.20 -12.67
N THR A 146 2.70 -0.63 -12.65
CA THR A 146 3.68 -0.13 -13.63
C THR A 146 3.28 -0.50 -15.06
N ALA A 147 2.76 -1.71 -15.27
CA ALA A 147 2.25 -2.14 -16.57
C ALA A 147 1.00 -1.33 -16.98
N VAL A 148 0.05 -1.09 -16.05
CA VAL A 148 -1.14 -0.26 -16.28
C VAL A 148 -0.78 1.18 -16.67
N LEU A 149 0.25 1.75 -16.03
CA LEU A 149 0.71 3.11 -16.30
C LEU A 149 1.53 3.24 -17.60
N GLY A 150 2.03 2.12 -18.14
CA GLY A 150 2.94 2.11 -19.28
C GLY A 150 4.35 2.60 -18.91
N GLY A 151 4.78 2.32 -17.67
CA GLY A 151 6.01 2.81 -17.07
C GLY A 151 5.75 3.49 -15.72
N LEU A 152 6.81 3.81 -15.00
CA LEU A 152 6.74 4.38 -13.67
C LEU A 152 7.76 5.50 -13.55
N ASP A 153 7.38 6.62 -12.95
CA ASP A 153 8.29 7.74 -12.67
C ASP A 153 8.59 7.79 -11.16
N ILE A 154 7.58 7.58 -10.32
CA ILE A 154 7.68 7.70 -8.86
C ILE A 154 6.97 6.54 -8.15
N LEU A 155 7.66 5.86 -7.24
CA LEU A 155 7.09 4.93 -6.26
C LEU A 155 7.11 5.58 -4.88
N VAL A 156 5.94 5.77 -4.28
CA VAL A 156 5.80 6.36 -2.94
C VAL A 156 5.45 5.28 -1.92
N PHE A 157 6.20 5.20 -0.82
CA PHE A 157 5.81 4.45 0.36
C PHE A 157 5.26 5.40 1.43
N THR A 158 4.10 5.05 1.99
CA THR A 158 3.45 5.80 3.05
C THR A 158 2.67 4.85 3.98
N GLY A 159 2.08 5.37 5.05
CA GLY A 159 1.37 4.61 6.07
C GLY A 159 2.33 3.99 7.07
N GLY A 160 1.78 3.56 8.22
CA GLY A 160 2.60 3.22 9.39
C GLY A 160 3.73 2.21 9.14
N VAL A 161 3.54 1.22 8.25
CA VAL A 161 4.57 0.25 7.87
C VAL A 161 5.42 0.78 6.70
N GLY A 162 4.80 1.41 5.70
CA GLY A 162 5.51 1.99 4.55
C GLY A 162 6.55 3.03 4.96
N GLU A 163 6.26 3.81 6.00
CA GLU A 163 7.14 4.86 6.54
C GLU A 163 8.26 4.29 7.41
N ASN A 164 8.03 3.17 8.09
CA ASN A 164 8.87 2.74 9.22
C ASN A 164 9.55 1.38 9.07
N MET A 165 9.30 0.64 7.98
CA MET A 165 9.85 -0.71 7.81
C MET A 165 10.78 -0.79 6.58
N PRO A 166 12.08 -0.43 6.73
CA PRO A 166 13.05 -0.49 5.64
C PRO A 166 13.16 -1.86 4.96
N ILE A 167 13.07 -2.95 5.74
CA ILE A 167 13.17 -4.32 5.23
C ILE A 167 12.03 -4.67 4.26
N MET A 168 10.81 -4.15 4.51
CA MET A 168 9.68 -4.32 3.59
C MET A 168 9.91 -3.55 2.30
N ARG A 169 10.30 -2.26 2.39
CA ARG A 169 10.59 -1.44 1.20
C ARG A 169 11.68 -2.06 0.34
N LYS A 170 12.74 -2.56 0.97
CA LYS A 170 13.83 -3.30 0.31
C LYS A 170 13.31 -4.53 -0.41
N ALA A 171 12.57 -5.40 0.28
CA ALA A 171 12.03 -6.63 -0.32
C ALA A 171 11.04 -6.36 -1.47
N VAL A 172 10.30 -5.25 -1.43
CA VAL A 172 9.40 -4.84 -2.52
C VAL A 172 10.18 -4.38 -3.74
N CYS A 173 11.24 -3.59 -3.54
CA CYS A 173 12.05 -3.01 -4.62
C CYS A 173 13.12 -3.97 -5.16
N ASP A 174 13.45 -5.02 -4.44
CA ASP A 174 14.46 -6.02 -4.81
C ASP A 174 14.19 -6.63 -6.19
N ASN A 175 15.22 -6.84 -7.00
CA ASN A 175 15.11 -7.41 -8.35
C ASN A 175 14.12 -6.67 -9.28
N MET A 176 14.01 -5.33 -9.17
CA MET A 176 13.20 -4.47 -10.04
C MET A 176 14.04 -3.50 -10.90
N GLU A 177 15.35 -3.71 -11.00
CA GLU A 177 16.28 -2.87 -11.76
C GLU A 177 15.91 -2.85 -13.25
N TYR A 178 15.36 -3.96 -13.77
CA TYR A 178 14.85 -4.04 -15.14
C TYR A 178 13.68 -3.07 -15.41
N MET A 179 12.96 -2.64 -14.37
CA MET A 179 11.92 -1.62 -14.41
C MET A 179 12.47 -0.21 -14.11
N GLY A 180 13.77 -0.10 -13.83
CA GLY A 180 14.43 1.16 -13.49
C GLY A 180 14.34 1.55 -12.02
N ILE A 181 13.98 0.61 -11.13
CA ILE A 181 13.99 0.82 -9.67
C ILE A 181 15.33 0.32 -9.12
N GLU A 182 16.14 1.23 -8.61
CA GLU A 182 17.40 0.92 -7.91
C GLU A 182 17.38 1.58 -6.52
N LEU A 183 17.25 0.77 -5.48
CA LEU A 183 17.19 1.26 -4.10
C LEU A 183 18.60 1.60 -3.57
N ASP A 184 18.70 2.66 -2.78
CA ASP A 184 19.87 2.97 -1.97
C ASP A 184 19.65 2.39 -0.56
N ASP A 185 20.37 1.31 -0.25
CA ASP A 185 20.19 0.57 1.00
C ASP A 185 20.49 1.44 2.23
N GLU A 186 21.53 2.27 2.19
CA GLU A 186 21.91 3.11 3.33
C GLU A 186 20.85 4.19 3.61
N LEU A 187 20.36 4.85 2.55
CA LEU A 187 19.28 5.83 2.70
C LEU A 187 17.96 5.18 3.12
N ASN A 188 17.64 3.99 2.59
CA ASN A 188 16.45 3.25 2.97
C ASN A 188 16.47 2.87 4.45
N ASP A 189 17.59 2.34 4.94
CA ASP A 189 17.74 1.87 6.31
C ASP A 189 17.79 3.04 7.30
N ALA A 190 18.23 4.23 6.88
CA ALA A 190 18.24 5.44 7.70
C ALA A 190 16.90 6.23 7.68
N THR A 191 15.85 5.73 7.02
CA THR A 191 14.60 6.49 6.82
C THR A 191 13.42 5.93 7.62
N TYR A 192 12.94 6.74 8.57
CA TYR A 192 11.77 6.47 9.42
C TYR A 192 10.93 7.74 9.56
N SER A 193 9.63 7.65 9.27
CA SER A 193 8.64 8.74 9.41
C SER A 193 9.11 10.13 8.95
N ARG A 194 9.83 10.20 7.82
CA ARG A 194 10.29 11.45 7.21
C ARG A 194 10.24 11.38 5.70
N GLU A 195 10.15 12.54 5.06
CA GLU A 195 10.27 12.66 3.61
C GLU A 195 11.72 12.38 3.19
N ALA A 196 11.92 11.37 2.33
CA ALA A 196 13.24 11.03 1.83
C ALA A 196 13.17 10.30 0.49
N VAL A 197 14.06 10.66 -0.44
CA VAL A 197 14.36 9.83 -1.60
C VAL A 197 15.26 8.69 -1.15
N ILE A 198 14.84 7.45 -1.39
CA ILE A 198 15.55 6.23 -1.00
C ILE A 198 16.01 5.42 -2.21
N SER A 199 15.83 5.93 -3.43
CA SER A 199 16.42 5.37 -4.65
C SER A 199 17.79 5.97 -4.92
N LYS A 200 18.69 5.21 -5.56
CA LYS A 200 19.99 5.70 -6.03
C LYS A 200 19.81 6.86 -7.02
N PRO A 201 20.82 7.76 -7.14
CA PRO A 201 20.81 8.80 -8.18
C PRO A 201 20.68 8.25 -9.61
N THR A 202 21.19 7.04 -9.86
CA THR A 202 21.11 6.32 -11.15
C THR A 202 19.73 5.74 -11.46
N SER A 203 18.89 5.57 -10.43
CA SER A 203 17.55 5.00 -10.57
C SER A 203 16.70 5.87 -11.50
N LYS A 204 16.08 5.23 -12.50
CA LYS A 204 15.15 5.90 -13.43
C LYS A 204 13.83 6.22 -12.75
N VAL A 205 13.40 5.35 -11.85
CA VAL A 205 12.24 5.54 -10.97
C VAL A 205 12.71 6.17 -9.66
N LYS A 206 12.08 7.26 -9.21
CA LYS A 206 12.30 7.77 -7.86
C LYS A 206 11.50 6.96 -6.86
N VAL A 207 12.18 6.37 -5.88
CA VAL A 207 11.52 5.71 -4.74
C VAL A 207 11.60 6.66 -3.56
N VAL A 208 10.45 7.01 -2.98
CA VAL A 208 10.33 8.06 -1.97
C VAL A 208 9.46 7.58 -0.82
N VAL A 209 9.86 7.92 0.41
CA VAL A 209 9.00 7.83 1.59
C VAL A 209 8.36 9.19 1.81
N ILE A 210 7.03 9.24 1.92
CA ILE A 210 6.28 10.45 2.28
C ILE A 210 5.32 10.07 3.42
N PRO A 211 5.49 10.61 4.63
CA PRO A 211 4.54 10.41 5.71
C PRO A 211 3.16 10.93 5.31
N THR A 212 2.11 10.14 5.51
CA THR A 212 0.74 10.61 5.23
C THR A 212 0.23 11.46 6.38
N ASP A 213 -0.52 12.52 6.06
CA ASP A 213 -1.23 13.34 7.05
C ASP A 213 -2.69 13.50 6.59
N GLU A 214 -3.52 12.51 6.94
CA GLU A 214 -4.92 12.47 6.53
C GLU A 214 -5.73 13.56 7.26
N GLU A 215 -5.40 13.83 8.52
CA GLU A 215 -6.01 14.88 9.34
C GLU A 215 -5.78 16.27 8.76
N LEU A 216 -4.55 16.61 8.36
CA LEU A 216 -4.24 17.87 7.69
C LEU A 216 -4.99 17.98 6.37
N THR A 217 -5.08 16.90 5.61
CA THR A 217 -5.79 16.88 4.33
C THR A 217 -7.28 17.16 4.53
N ILE A 218 -7.91 16.55 5.55
CA ILE A 218 -9.30 16.81 5.91
C ILE A 218 -9.49 18.27 6.36
N ALA A 219 -8.56 18.81 7.14
CA ALA A 219 -8.61 20.21 7.58
C ALA A 219 -8.51 21.20 6.41
N GLN A 220 -7.64 20.92 5.43
CA GLN A 220 -7.48 21.72 4.22
C GLN A 220 -8.74 21.68 3.34
N ASP A 221 -9.30 20.50 3.09
CA ASP A 221 -10.55 20.35 2.33
C ASP A 221 -11.70 21.10 3.02
N THR A 222 -11.83 20.95 4.34
CA THR A 222 -12.85 21.64 5.13
C THR A 222 -12.74 23.16 4.98
N ALA A 223 -11.52 23.70 5.12
CA ALA A 223 -11.28 25.13 4.98
C ALA A 223 -11.54 25.65 3.55
N MET A 224 -11.22 24.84 2.53
CA MET A 224 -11.46 25.19 1.13
C MET A 224 -12.96 25.23 0.80
N ILE A 225 -13.73 24.25 1.26
CA ILE A 225 -15.18 24.16 1.03
C ILE A 225 -15.89 25.34 1.71
N LEU A 226 -15.57 25.64 2.96
CA LEU A 226 -16.17 26.79 3.69
C LEU A 226 -15.94 28.12 2.95
N LYS A 227 -14.74 28.33 2.39
CA LYS A 227 -14.44 29.54 1.60
C LYS A 227 -15.21 29.59 0.28
N GLN A 228 -15.48 28.45 -0.36
CA GLN A 228 -16.27 28.42 -1.60
C GLN A 228 -17.74 28.76 -1.34
N GLU A 229 -18.29 28.31 -0.21
CA GLU A 229 -19.65 28.67 0.20
C GLU A 229 -19.78 30.18 0.48
N GLU A 230 -18.81 30.79 1.18
CA GLU A 230 -18.78 32.23 1.46
C GLU A 230 -18.69 33.11 0.19
N VAL A 231 -18.07 32.62 -0.88
CA VAL A 231 -17.94 33.34 -2.16
C VAL A 231 -19.16 33.13 -3.08
N SER A 232 -19.94 32.08 -2.83
CA SER A 232 -21.13 31.73 -3.61
C SER A 232 -22.44 32.27 -3.02
N SER A 233 -22.37 32.90 -1.84
CA SER A 233 -23.45 33.60 -1.13
C SER A 233 -23.33 35.12 -1.25
#